data_AF-L0R6L7-F1
#
_entry.id   AF-L0R6L7-F1
#
_cell.length_a   1.000
_cell.length_b   1.000
_cell.length_c   1.000
_cell.angle_alpha   90.00
_cell.angle_beta   90.00
_cell.angle_gamma   90.00
#
_symmetry.space_group_name_H-M   'P 1'
#
loop_
_entity.id
_entity.type
_entity.pdbx_description
1 polymer ?
#
loop_
_entity_poly.entity_id
_entity_poly.type
_entity_poly.pdbx_seq_one_letter_code
_entity_poly.pdbx_strand_id
1 'polypeptide(L)'
;MNNMIADIVLNVKVHCLLFPDEPEYDSKMNEQDIGRLFVSVNTVWRGAGIRWKLHSCVKRKVDNPDARGFSSITKKREWRTLLGKISPITPLVLQKHIWNVCLMNAFPVASWGVYLAETQTVFLAEFSHLNRPNAVILSHEFGHMLGLHHVQYEGNLMNQRSLNNLQNSLYLSFDNIVPPLNQEQITNARKQAQLGPKRIDR
;
A
#
# COMPACT_ATOMS: atom_id res chain seq x y z
N MET A 1 26.62 21.95 -0.39
CA MET A 1 25.26 22.49 -0.51
C MET A 1 24.33 21.31 -0.76
N ASN A 2 23.52 20.92 0.23
CA ASN A 2 22.55 19.84 0.06
C ASN A 2 21.43 20.34 -0.86
N ASN A 3 21.42 19.89 -2.11
CA ASN A 3 20.28 20.05 -3.00
C ASN A 3 19.10 19.32 -2.36
N MET A 4 18.24 20.05 -1.63
CA MET A 4 16.99 19.49 -1.14
C MET A 4 16.12 19.19 -2.35
N ILE A 5 15.97 17.90 -2.65
CA ILE A 5 15.02 17.43 -3.65
C ILE A 5 13.63 17.90 -3.20
N ALA A 6 12.91 18.63 -4.06
CA ALA A 6 11.56 19.06 -3.73
C ALA A 6 10.63 17.86 -3.51
N ASP A 7 9.89 17.89 -2.40
CA ASP A 7 8.95 16.85 -2.00
C ASP A 7 7.76 16.76 -2.96
N ILE A 8 7.51 15.57 -3.51
CA ILE A 8 6.28 15.26 -4.23
C ILE A 8 5.25 14.76 -3.21
N VAL A 9 4.12 15.46 -3.10
CA VAL A 9 3.05 15.10 -2.15
C VAL A 9 1.95 14.33 -2.87
N LEU A 10 1.67 13.12 -2.40
CA LEU A 10 0.67 12.22 -2.97
C LEU A 10 -0.52 12.05 -2.01
N ASN A 11 -1.72 12.40 -2.47
CA ASN A 11 -2.93 12.34 -1.63
C ASN A 11 -3.51 10.93 -1.60
N VAL A 12 -3.55 10.35 -0.41
CA VAL A 12 -4.02 8.98 -0.19
C VAL A 12 -5.41 8.98 0.40
N LYS A 13 -6.32 8.25 -0.23
CA LYS A 13 -7.65 7.94 0.31
C LYS A 13 -7.64 6.52 0.85
N VAL A 14 -7.91 6.40 2.16
CA VAL A 14 -7.99 5.12 2.85
C VAL A 14 -9.44 4.69 3.00
N HIS A 15 -9.74 3.45 2.64
CA HIS A 15 -11.03 2.81 2.80
C HIS A 15 -10.89 1.65 3.80
N CYS A 16 -11.39 1.83 5.02
CA CYS A 16 -11.51 0.78 6.02
C CYS A 16 -12.69 -0.12 5.66
N LEU A 17 -12.41 -1.31 5.14
CA LEU A 17 -13.45 -2.21 4.63
C LEU A 17 -14.19 -2.91 5.77
N LEU A 18 -15.51 -3.03 5.59
CA LEU A 18 -16.41 -3.76 6.48
C LEU A 18 -17.12 -4.85 5.67
N PHE A 19 -17.04 -6.09 6.13
CA PHE A 19 -17.62 -7.29 5.53
C PHE A 19 -18.85 -7.69 6.35
N PRO A 20 -20.08 -7.33 5.91
CA PRO A 20 -21.28 -7.50 6.74
C PRO A 20 -21.53 -8.94 7.19
N ASP A 21 -21.18 -9.91 6.35
CA ASP A 21 -21.40 -11.34 6.60
C ASP A 21 -20.20 -12.01 7.31
N GLU A 22 -19.04 -11.35 7.38
CA GLU A 22 -17.77 -11.91 7.86
C GLU A 22 -16.92 -10.85 8.62
N PRO A 23 -17.40 -10.36 9.78
CA PRO A 23 -16.82 -9.22 10.50
C PRO A 23 -15.41 -9.46 11.07
N GLU A 24 -14.92 -10.70 11.06
CA GLU A 24 -13.52 -11.02 11.36
C GLU A 24 -12.54 -10.40 10.35
N TYR A 25 -13.00 -10.07 9.14
CA TYR A 25 -12.20 -9.36 8.12
C TYR A 25 -12.33 -7.84 8.18
N ASP A 26 -13.27 -7.30 8.98
CA ASP A 26 -13.43 -5.85 9.12
C ASP A 26 -12.12 -5.17 9.54
N SER A 27 -11.79 -4.08 8.86
CA SER A 27 -10.74 -3.16 9.29
C SER A 27 -10.94 -2.75 10.77
N LYS A 28 -9.92 -2.97 11.58
CA LYS A 28 -9.88 -2.63 13.01
C LYS A 28 -9.10 -1.35 13.28
N MET A 29 -8.30 -0.87 12.31
CA MET A 29 -7.56 0.39 12.45
C MET A 29 -8.49 1.60 12.56
N ASN A 30 -8.18 2.50 13.49
CA ASN A 30 -8.78 3.83 13.55
C ASN A 30 -7.89 4.87 12.85
N GLU A 31 -8.36 6.12 12.77
CA GLU A 31 -7.63 7.20 12.09
C GLU A 31 -6.25 7.49 12.71
N GLN A 32 -6.11 7.34 14.03
CA GLN A 32 -4.84 7.51 14.72
C GLN A 32 -3.84 6.41 14.33
N ASP A 33 -4.28 5.15 14.25
CA ASP A 33 -3.46 4.03 13.81
C ASP A 33 -2.98 4.23 12.38
N ILE A 34 -3.88 4.67 11.50
CA ILE A 34 -3.58 4.99 10.10
C ILE A 34 -2.61 6.16 10.02
N GLY A 35 -2.79 7.20 10.83
CA GLY A 35 -1.85 8.32 10.93
C GLY A 35 -0.43 7.84 11.27
N ARG A 36 -0.29 6.96 12.27
CA ARG A 36 0.99 6.35 12.65
C ARG A 36 1.58 5.49 11.53
N LEU A 37 0.75 4.71 10.84
CA LEU A 37 1.15 3.92 9.67
C LEU A 37 1.79 4.83 8.60
N PHE A 38 1.15 5.96 8.27
CA PHE A 38 1.66 6.91 7.28
C PHE A 38 2.93 7.67 7.74
N VAL A 39 3.12 7.90 9.04
CA VAL A 39 4.41 8.41 9.55
C VAL A 39 5.54 7.42 9.19
N SER A 40 5.35 6.14 9.48
CA SER A 40 6.34 5.10 9.19
C SER A 40 6.58 4.91 7.69
N VAL A 41 5.52 4.91 6.87
CA VAL A 41 5.65 4.88 5.40
C VAL A 41 6.45 6.07 4.89
N ASN A 42 6.21 7.28 5.42
CA ASN A 42 6.94 8.47 5.00
C ASN A 42 8.42 8.44 5.44
N THR A 43 8.78 7.72 6.50
CA THR A 43 10.19 7.44 6.81
C THR A 43 10.86 6.62 5.70
N VAL A 44 10.19 5.58 5.20
CA VAL A 44 10.69 4.73 4.10
C VAL A 44 10.89 5.52 2.81
N TRP A 45 9.96 6.43 2.48
CA TRP A 45 9.97 7.18 1.22
C TRP A 45 10.72 8.52 1.28
N ARG A 46 11.20 8.95 2.46
CA ARG A 46 11.91 10.23 2.64
C ARG A 46 13.09 10.38 1.69
N GLY A 47 13.90 9.33 1.52
CA GLY A 47 15.07 9.35 0.63
C GLY A 47 14.72 9.55 -0.86
N ALA A 48 13.48 9.26 -1.27
CA ALA A 48 13.00 9.50 -2.63
C ALA A 48 12.37 10.91 -2.81
N GLY A 49 12.25 11.70 -1.73
CA GLY A 49 11.53 12.97 -1.75
C GLY A 49 10.05 12.80 -2.14
N ILE A 50 9.42 11.72 -1.69
CA ILE A 50 7.99 11.43 -1.89
C ILE A 50 7.33 11.36 -0.52
N ARG A 51 6.23 12.09 -0.36
CA ARG A 51 5.44 12.13 0.86
C ARG A 51 4.00 11.75 0.61
N TRP A 52 3.56 10.69 1.26
CA TRP A 52 2.20 10.20 1.26
C TRP A 52 1.38 10.95 2.30
N LYS A 53 0.43 11.76 1.84
CA LYS A 53 -0.47 12.55 2.69
C LYS A 53 -1.80 11.83 2.80
N LEU A 54 -2.19 11.43 4.02
CA LEU A 54 -3.55 10.98 4.29
C LEU A 54 -4.52 12.13 3.98
N HIS A 55 -5.34 11.96 2.95
CA HIS A 55 -6.34 12.95 2.52
C HIS A 55 -7.68 12.71 3.21
N SER A 56 -8.10 11.45 3.29
CA SER A 56 -9.33 11.05 3.97
C SER A 56 -9.27 9.57 4.35
N CYS A 57 -9.93 9.22 5.46
CA CYS A 57 -10.18 7.85 5.87
C CYS A 57 -11.70 7.64 5.97
N VAL A 58 -12.23 6.60 5.33
CA VAL A 58 -13.67 6.29 5.36
C VAL A 58 -13.90 4.82 5.68
N LYS A 59 -14.91 4.53 6.50
CA LYS A 59 -15.44 3.17 6.63
C LYS A 59 -16.33 2.87 5.43
N ARG A 60 -16.13 1.72 4.79
CA ARG A 60 -16.86 1.32 3.60
C ARG A 60 -17.33 -0.11 3.72
N LYS A 61 -18.65 -0.31 3.60
CA LYS A 61 -19.22 -1.64 3.49
C LYS A 61 -18.89 -2.27 2.14
N VAL A 62 -18.54 -3.55 2.16
CA VAL A 62 -18.35 -4.38 0.98
C VAL A 62 -19.70 -4.94 0.57
N ASP A 63 -20.41 -4.21 -0.29
CA ASP A 63 -21.78 -4.56 -0.72
C ASP A 63 -21.82 -5.42 -2.00
N ASN A 64 -20.68 -5.99 -2.41
CA ASN A 64 -20.62 -6.84 -3.60
C ASN A 64 -21.08 -8.27 -3.24
N PRO A 65 -22.12 -8.82 -3.91
CA PRO A 65 -22.60 -10.17 -3.62
C PRO A 65 -21.55 -11.27 -3.78
N ASP A 66 -20.58 -11.08 -4.69
CA ASP A 66 -19.47 -12.03 -4.91
C ASP A 66 -18.47 -12.06 -3.75
N ALA A 67 -18.55 -11.09 -2.83
CA ALA A 67 -17.74 -11.07 -1.62
C ALA A 67 -18.34 -11.92 -0.48
N ARG A 68 -19.53 -12.48 -0.66
CA ARG A 68 -20.10 -13.46 0.28
C ARG A 68 -19.26 -14.74 0.24
N GLY A 69 -18.86 -15.24 1.40
CA GLY A 69 -17.94 -16.38 1.49
C GLY A 69 -16.49 -15.96 1.20
N PHE A 70 -16.10 -14.73 1.54
CA PHE A 70 -14.74 -14.22 1.38
C PHE A 70 -13.68 -15.17 1.98
N SER A 71 -13.97 -15.70 3.18
CA SER A 71 -13.20 -16.72 3.89
C SER A 71 -12.99 -18.03 3.12
N SER A 72 -13.90 -18.39 2.21
CA SER A 72 -13.80 -19.65 1.45
C SER A 72 -12.80 -19.57 0.29
N ILE A 73 -12.30 -18.37 -0.04
CA ILE A 73 -11.42 -18.15 -1.18
C ILE A 73 -9.99 -18.57 -0.83
N THR A 74 -9.58 -19.73 -1.34
CA THR A 74 -8.23 -20.28 -1.11
C THR A 74 -7.25 -19.94 -2.24
N LYS A 75 -7.74 -19.65 -3.45
CA LYS A 75 -6.88 -19.37 -4.61
C LYS A 75 -6.61 -17.89 -4.77
N LYS A 76 -5.31 -17.53 -4.81
CA LYS A 76 -4.85 -16.13 -4.98
C LYS A 76 -5.43 -15.43 -6.22
N ARG A 77 -5.65 -16.15 -7.33
CA ARG A 77 -6.24 -15.58 -8.56
C ARG A 77 -7.72 -15.21 -8.37
N GLU A 78 -8.49 -16.06 -7.71
CA GLU A 78 -9.90 -15.83 -7.42
C GLU A 78 -10.04 -14.65 -6.44
N TRP A 79 -9.21 -14.64 -5.40
CA TRP A 79 -9.11 -13.53 -4.44
C TRP A 79 -8.78 -12.19 -5.13
N ARG A 80 -7.75 -12.14 -5.98
CA ARG A 80 -7.42 -10.92 -6.75
C ARG A 80 -8.56 -10.45 -7.64
N THR A 81 -9.26 -11.37 -8.29
CA THR A 81 -10.44 -11.03 -9.10
C THR A 81 -11.52 -10.37 -8.24
N LEU A 82 -11.80 -10.91 -7.06
CA LEU A 82 -12.77 -10.33 -6.14
C LEU A 82 -12.33 -8.94 -5.64
N LEU A 83 -11.05 -8.79 -5.27
CA LEU A 83 -10.51 -7.49 -4.86
C LEU A 83 -10.73 -6.41 -5.93
N GLY A 84 -10.58 -6.76 -7.21
CA GLY A 84 -10.92 -5.87 -8.32
C GLY A 84 -12.39 -5.43 -8.30
N LYS A 85 -13.32 -6.36 -8.02
CA LYS A 85 -14.76 -6.08 -7.95
C LYS A 85 -15.19 -5.22 -6.75
N ILE A 86 -14.44 -5.27 -5.65
CA ILE A 86 -14.73 -4.46 -4.44
C ILE A 86 -13.91 -3.17 -4.36
N SER A 87 -12.99 -2.95 -5.29
CA SER A 87 -12.17 -1.74 -5.36
C SER A 87 -13.02 -0.46 -5.42
N PRO A 88 -12.53 0.65 -4.86
CA PRO A 88 -13.20 1.94 -4.98
C PRO A 88 -13.20 2.44 -6.42
N ILE A 89 -14.37 2.90 -6.86
CA ILE A 89 -14.49 3.61 -8.13
C ILE A 89 -13.94 5.02 -7.90
N THR A 90 -12.89 5.36 -8.63
CA THR A 90 -12.32 6.71 -8.65
C THR A 90 -12.74 7.40 -9.94
N PRO A 91 -13.41 8.57 -9.89
CA PRO A 91 -13.76 9.32 -11.09
C PRO A 91 -12.53 9.60 -11.97
N LEU A 92 -12.67 9.52 -13.30
CA LEU A 92 -11.56 9.66 -14.24
C LEU A 92 -10.70 10.92 -13.98
N VAL A 93 -11.36 12.04 -13.67
CA VAL A 93 -10.71 13.33 -13.37
C VAL A 93 -9.85 13.31 -12.11
N LEU A 94 -10.10 12.39 -11.17
CA LEU A 94 -9.35 12.25 -9.91
C LEU A 94 -8.32 11.13 -9.95
N GLN A 95 -8.36 10.24 -10.96
CA GLN A 95 -7.52 9.03 -10.98
C GLN A 95 -6.01 9.31 -11.05
N LYS A 96 -5.58 10.50 -11.48
CA LYS A 96 -4.15 10.90 -11.44
C LYS A 96 -3.72 11.50 -10.10
N HIS A 97 -4.67 11.88 -9.26
CA HIS A 97 -4.43 12.68 -8.06
C HIS A 97 -4.73 11.95 -6.75
N ILE A 98 -5.54 10.89 -6.81
CA ILE A 98 -5.94 10.08 -5.65
C ILE A 98 -5.30 8.70 -5.73
N TRP A 99 -4.66 8.33 -4.63
CA TRP A 99 -4.03 7.03 -4.43
C TRP A 99 -4.89 6.26 -3.44
N ASN A 100 -5.50 5.15 -3.86
CA ASN A 100 -6.43 4.41 -3.00
C ASN A 100 -5.72 3.28 -2.24
N VAL A 101 -6.01 3.20 -0.94
CA VAL A 101 -5.64 2.10 -0.06
C VAL A 101 -6.90 1.54 0.58
N CYS A 102 -7.10 0.24 0.49
CA CYS A 102 -8.14 -0.50 1.20
C CYS A 102 -7.50 -1.29 2.33
N LEU A 103 -8.01 -1.11 3.55
CA LEU A 103 -7.59 -1.84 4.74
C LEU A 103 -8.63 -2.89 5.12
N MET A 104 -8.16 -4.05 5.54
CA MET A 104 -8.96 -5.12 6.15
C MET A 104 -8.10 -5.90 7.14
N ASN A 105 -8.71 -6.54 8.13
CA ASN A 105 -7.96 -7.17 9.23
C ASN A 105 -6.97 -8.24 8.72
N ALA A 106 -7.44 -9.11 7.83
CA ALA A 106 -6.66 -10.21 7.27
C ALA A 106 -7.06 -10.51 5.83
N PHE A 107 -6.26 -11.31 5.13
CA PHE A 107 -6.64 -11.91 3.85
C PHE A 107 -6.97 -13.39 4.03
N PRO A 108 -7.88 -13.97 3.23
CA PRO A 108 -8.18 -15.41 3.26
C PRO A 108 -7.07 -16.25 2.59
N VAL A 109 -6.06 -15.60 2.01
CA VAL A 109 -4.90 -16.21 1.35
C VAL A 109 -3.60 -15.75 2.01
N ALA A 110 -2.53 -16.54 1.86
CA ALA A 110 -1.20 -16.21 2.38
C ALA A 110 -0.55 -15.01 1.64
N SER A 111 -0.99 -13.81 1.99
CA SER A 111 -0.54 -12.52 1.47
C SER A 111 -0.84 -11.44 2.50
N TRP A 112 -0.15 -10.30 2.40
CA TRP A 112 -0.28 -9.19 3.35
C TRP A 112 -0.49 -7.84 2.68
N GLY A 113 -0.23 -7.76 1.38
CA GLY A 113 -0.40 -6.57 0.57
C GLY A 113 -0.52 -6.97 -0.90
N VAL A 114 -1.24 -6.15 -1.66
CA VAL A 114 -1.30 -6.26 -3.10
C VAL A 114 -1.72 -4.95 -3.75
N TYR A 115 -0.95 -4.53 -4.76
CA TYR A 115 -1.38 -3.52 -5.71
C TYR A 115 -2.13 -4.16 -6.89
N LEU A 116 -3.32 -3.61 -7.20
CA LEU A 116 -4.08 -3.92 -8.41
C LEU A 116 -3.99 -2.75 -9.39
N ALA A 117 -3.20 -2.92 -10.46
CA ALA A 117 -3.00 -1.90 -11.47
C ALA A 117 -4.27 -1.64 -12.32
N GLU A 118 -5.16 -2.62 -12.39
CA GLU A 118 -6.46 -2.55 -13.06
C GLU A 118 -7.40 -1.54 -12.41
N THR A 119 -7.35 -1.44 -11.08
CA THR A 119 -8.22 -0.57 -10.27
C THR A 119 -7.44 0.53 -9.54
N GLN A 120 -6.12 0.60 -9.74
CA GLN A 120 -5.20 1.54 -9.10
C GLN A 120 -5.38 1.60 -7.57
N THR A 121 -5.54 0.43 -6.96
CA THR A 121 -5.83 0.30 -5.53
C THR A 121 -4.84 -0.65 -4.88
N VAL A 122 -4.29 -0.23 -3.74
CA VAL A 122 -3.56 -1.12 -2.83
C VAL A 122 -4.54 -1.72 -1.84
N PHE A 123 -4.48 -3.03 -1.64
CA PHE A 123 -5.11 -3.70 -0.51
C PHE A 123 -4.03 -4.10 0.48
N LEU A 124 -4.27 -3.86 1.76
CA LEU A 124 -3.35 -4.18 2.84
C LEU A 124 -4.10 -4.93 3.95
N ALA A 125 -3.51 -6.04 4.39
CA ALA A 125 -3.89 -6.68 5.65
C ALA A 125 -3.26 -5.86 6.80
N GLU A 126 -4.07 -5.44 7.75
CA GLU A 126 -3.70 -4.43 8.76
C GLU A 126 -2.51 -4.84 9.62
N PHE A 127 -2.49 -6.09 10.06
CA PHE A 127 -1.51 -6.59 11.01
C PHE A 127 -0.61 -7.65 10.38
N SER A 128 0.68 -7.54 10.65
CA SER A 128 1.62 -8.64 10.40
C SER A 128 1.47 -9.74 11.46
N HIS A 129 2.20 -10.84 11.29
CA HIS A 129 2.38 -11.88 12.33
C HIS A 129 2.92 -11.35 13.67
N LEU A 130 3.48 -10.12 13.71
CA LEU A 130 3.93 -9.44 14.92
C LEU A 130 2.84 -8.54 15.53
N ASN A 131 1.60 -8.61 15.03
CA ASN A 131 0.46 -7.79 15.43
C ASN A 131 0.73 -6.27 15.35
N ARG A 132 1.41 -5.84 14.27
CA ARG A 132 1.86 -4.45 14.07
C ARG A 132 1.44 -3.93 12.69
N PRO A 133 1.17 -2.61 12.56
CA PRO A 133 0.90 -1.97 11.27
C PRO A 133 2.03 -2.20 10.26
N ASN A 134 1.68 -2.66 9.06
CA ASN A 134 2.65 -3.16 8.09
C ASN A 134 3.14 -2.08 7.12
N ALA A 135 3.84 -1.08 7.66
CA ALA A 135 4.34 0.07 6.90
C ALA A 135 5.29 -0.31 5.76
N VAL A 136 6.13 -1.33 5.94
CA VAL A 136 7.06 -1.77 4.89
C VAL A 136 6.34 -2.45 3.74
N ILE A 137 5.33 -3.30 4.03
CA ILE A 137 4.52 -3.90 2.96
C ILE A 137 3.70 -2.83 2.24
N LEU A 138 3.06 -1.90 2.95
CA LEU A 138 2.38 -0.78 2.28
C LEU A 138 3.34 0.03 1.40
N SER A 139 4.56 0.27 1.89
CA SER A 139 5.59 0.97 1.12
C SER A 139 6.01 0.18 -0.12
N HIS A 140 6.10 -1.15 -0.03
CA HIS A 140 6.38 -2.04 -1.16
C HIS A 140 5.28 -1.96 -2.22
N GLU A 141 4.01 -2.04 -1.81
CA GLU A 141 2.87 -1.92 -2.72
C GLU A 141 2.78 -0.53 -3.35
N PHE A 142 3.14 0.52 -2.61
CA PHE A 142 3.33 1.86 -3.15
C PHE A 142 4.45 1.93 -4.18
N GLY A 143 5.51 1.11 -4.04
CA GLY A 143 6.54 0.96 -5.06
C GLY A 143 5.96 0.44 -6.37
N HIS A 144 5.13 -0.61 -6.33
CA HIS A 144 4.41 -1.09 -7.51
C HIS A 144 3.46 -0.05 -8.09
N MET A 145 2.75 0.67 -7.22
CA MET A 145 1.86 1.77 -7.61
C MET A 145 2.63 2.92 -8.29
N LEU A 146 3.90 3.09 -7.95
CA LEU A 146 4.86 4.01 -8.56
C LEU A 146 5.65 3.37 -9.72
N GLY A 147 5.23 2.21 -10.22
CA GLY A 147 5.81 1.56 -11.40
C GLY A 147 7.15 0.86 -11.16
N LEU A 148 7.52 0.62 -9.90
CA LEU A 148 8.72 -0.14 -9.58
C LEU A 148 8.47 -1.65 -9.68
N HIS A 149 9.47 -2.35 -10.21
CA HIS A 149 9.48 -3.81 -10.33
C HIS A 149 10.26 -4.46 -9.19
N HIS A 150 10.00 -5.75 -8.97
CA HIS A 150 10.79 -6.53 -8.03
C HIS A 150 12.26 -6.59 -8.43
N VAL A 151 13.11 -6.57 -7.42
CA VAL A 151 14.56 -6.75 -7.57
C VAL A 151 15.05 -7.83 -6.61
N GLN A 152 16.25 -8.34 -6.84
CA GLN A 152 16.86 -9.38 -6.00
C GLN A 152 17.86 -8.83 -4.98
N TYR A 153 18.16 -7.52 -5.01
CA TYR A 153 19.14 -6.91 -4.10
C TYR A 153 18.64 -6.92 -2.66
N GLU A 154 19.45 -7.45 -1.73
CA GLU A 154 19.10 -7.49 -0.31
C GLU A 154 19.03 -6.09 0.30
N GLY A 155 18.11 -5.88 1.24
CA GLY A 155 17.85 -4.57 1.84
C GLY A 155 17.06 -3.61 0.94
N ASN A 156 16.72 -4.00 -0.29
CA ASN A 156 15.87 -3.19 -1.16
C ASN A 156 14.38 -3.35 -0.81
N LEU A 157 13.63 -2.25 -0.82
CA LEU A 157 12.18 -2.22 -0.62
C LEU A 157 11.45 -3.11 -1.63
N MET A 158 11.93 -3.18 -2.87
CA MET A 158 11.30 -3.99 -3.92
C MET A 158 11.79 -5.44 -3.95
N ASN A 159 12.59 -5.86 -2.97
CA ASN A 159 12.93 -7.27 -2.75
C ASN A 159 12.00 -7.87 -1.69
N GLN A 160 11.09 -8.76 -2.11
CA GLN A 160 10.12 -9.38 -1.22
C GLN A 160 10.76 -10.13 -0.03
N ARG A 161 11.96 -10.72 -0.22
CA ARG A 161 12.68 -11.44 0.85
C ARG A 161 13.23 -10.49 1.92
N SER A 162 13.44 -9.22 1.58
CA SER A 162 13.99 -8.22 2.49
C SER A 162 12.92 -7.58 3.39
N LEU A 163 11.63 -7.75 3.09
CA LEU A 163 10.55 -7.01 3.77
C LEU A 163 10.47 -7.29 5.27
N ASN A 164 10.66 -8.54 5.70
CA ASN A 164 10.65 -8.88 7.14
C ASN A 164 11.80 -8.21 7.88
N ASN A 165 13.01 -8.23 7.31
CA ASN A 165 14.18 -7.61 7.91
C ASN A 165 14.04 -6.08 7.97
N LEU A 166 13.56 -5.48 6.88
CA LEU A 166 13.28 -4.05 6.81
C LEU A 166 12.21 -3.61 7.82
N GLN A 167 11.15 -4.41 8.01
CA GLN A 167 10.11 -4.15 9.00
C GLN A 167 10.68 -4.13 10.42
N ASN A 168 11.60 -5.05 10.74
CA ASN A 168 12.28 -5.08 12.03
C ASN A 168 13.22 -3.86 12.19
N SER A 169 13.99 -3.51 11.16
CA SER A 169 14.87 -2.34 11.19
C SER A 169 14.11 -1.02 11.39
N LEU A 170 13.00 -0.81 10.66
CA LEU A 170 12.16 0.37 10.80
C LEU A 170 11.61 0.56 12.22
N TYR A 171 11.40 -0.55 12.93
CA TYR A 171 10.95 -0.53 14.32
C TYR A 171 12.07 -0.24 15.31
N LEU A 172 13.30 -0.71 15.04
CA LEU A 172 14.43 -0.60 15.96
C LEU A 172 15.19 0.71 15.80
N SER A 173 15.18 1.33 14.62
CA SER A 173 15.87 2.59 14.37
C SER A 173 15.10 3.45 13.36
N PHE A 174 14.45 4.51 13.85
CA PHE A 174 13.78 5.49 13.00
C PHE A 174 14.76 6.34 12.17
N ASP A 175 16.03 6.39 12.57
CA ASP A 175 16.98 7.42 12.09
C ASP A 175 18.04 6.93 11.10
N ASN A 176 18.24 5.61 10.91
CA ASN A 176 19.38 5.07 10.15
C ASN A 176 19.03 4.06 9.04
N ILE A 177 17.83 4.17 8.46
CA ILE A 177 17.46 3.28 7.35
C ILE A 177 18.14 3.78 6.08
N VAL A 178 19.16 3.03 5.66
CA VAL A 178 19.79 3.10 4.32
C VAL A 178 18.67 3.23 3.27
N PRO A 179 18.80 4.10 2.25
CA PRO A 179 17.74 4.27 1.26
C PRO A 179 17.37 2.90 0.68
N PRO A 180 16.14 2.42 0.90
CA PRO A 180 15.75 1.08 0.50
C PRO A 180 15.50 1.01 -1.02
N LEU A 181 15.73 2.10 -1.73
CA LEU A 181 15.65 2.24 -3.17
C LEU A 181 16.97 2.79 -3.70
N ASN A 182 17.42 2.28 -4.85
CA ASN A 182 18.56 2.84 -5.55
C ASN A 182 18.18 4.11 -6.34
N GLN A 183 19.17 4.82 -6.89
CA GLN A 183 18.94 6.09 -7.58
C GLN A 183 18.03 5.97 -8.82
N GLU A 184 18.10 4.85 -9.55
CA GLU A 184 17.25 4.59 -10.70
C GLU A 184 15.79 4.41 -10.27
N GLN A 185 15.55 3.60 -9.23
CA GLN A 185 14.21 3.42 -8.64
C GLN A 185 13.65 4.73 -8.11
N ILE A 186 14.46 5.56 -7.44
CA ILE A 186 14.03 6.90 -6.98
C ILE A 186 13.60 7.77 -8.17
N THR A 187 14.40 7.79 -9.24
CA THR A 187 14.11 8.59 -10.44
C THR A 187 12.82 8.14 -11.10
N ASN A 188 12.65 6.82 -11.29
CA ASN A 188 11.46 6.23 -11.90
C ASN A 188 10.20 6.46 -11.04
N ALA A 189 10.30 6.25 -9.72
CA ALA A 189 9.22 6.49 -8.79
C ALA A 189 8.75 7.95 -8.83
N ARG A 190 9.68 8.91 -8.81
CA ARG A 190 9.35 10.34 -8.89
C ARG A 190 8.69 10.71 -10.22
N LYS A 191 9.16 10.16 -11.34
CA LYS A 191 8.54 10.35 -12.64
C LYS A 191 7.11 9.81 -12.65
N GLN A 192 6.89 8.61 -12.14
CA GLN A 192 5.55 8.03 -12.07
C GLN A 192 4.63 8.79 -11.10
N ALA A 193 5.16 9.28 -9.97
CA ALA A 193 4.42 10.08 -8.99
C ALA A 193 3.76 11.32 -9.63
N GLN A 194 4.39 11.93 -10.63
CA GLN A 194 3.85 13.07 -11.39
C GLN A 194 2.74 12.66 -12.38
N LEU A 195 2.74 11.40 -12.84
CA LEU A 195 1.75 10.88 -13.78
C LEU A 195 0.50 10.31 -13.07
N GLY A 196 0.64 9.94 -11.80
CA GLY A 196 -0.37 9.23 -11.01
C GLY A 196 -0.08 7.73 -10.88
N PRO A 197 -0.99 6.94 -10.28
CA PRO A 197 -0.78 5.52 -10.06
C PRO A 197 -0.56 4.75 -11.36
N LYS A 198 0.47 3.89 -11.44
CA LYS A 198 0.81 3.11 -12.64
C LYS A 198 -0.35 2.18 -13.02
N ARG A 199 -0.76 2.24 -14.28
CA ARG A 199 -1.78 1.34 -14.84
C ARG A 199 -1.12 0.21 -15.62
N ILE A 200 -1.91 -0.82 -15.91
CA ILE A 200 -1.59 -1.73 -17.01
C ILE A 200 -1.63 -0.90 -18.30
N ASP A 201 -0.50 -0.85 -19.00
CA ASP A 201 -0.46 -0.33 -20.36
C ASP A 201 -1.31 -1.30 -21.20
N ARG A 202 -2.47 -0.83 -21.70
CA ARG A 202 -3.35 -1.61 -22.59
C ARG A 202 -2.85 -1.50 -24.02
#